data_AF-A0AA35CMY0-F1
#
_entry.id   AF-A0AA35CMY0-F1
#
_cell.length_a   1.000
_cell.length_b   1.000
_cell.length_c   1.000
_cell.angle_alpha   90.00
_cell.angle_beta   90.00
_cell.angle_gamma   90.00
#
_symmetry.space_group_name_H-M   'P 1'
#
loop_
_entity.id
_entity.type
_entity.pdbx_description
1 polymer ?
#
loop_
_entity_poly.entity_id
_entity_poly.type
_entity_poly.pdbx_seq_one_letter_code
_entity_poly.pdbx_strand_id
1 'polypeptide(L)'
;MKPRDVGLAILLTALALVIPLAFTFLRVVIPPFTATLASHVPSMLAVFISPAVAVLVGVGSTLGFLVATGPVVAARAATHIVWGYMSAVLYRRGWPAWAALLAAVVPHALGEALVVVPFGYDLYRAGVVVGVGTLLHHLVDMGITLAVVALLRQARIPLTDGRP
;
A
#
# COMPACT_ATOMS: atom_id res chain seq x y z
N MET A 1 -2.72 -12.97 -16.63
CA MET A 1 -3.76 -12.51 -15.69
C MET A 1 -5.12 -12.95 -16.19
N LYS A 2 -6.02 -13.32 -15.29
CA LYS A 2 -7.42 -13.65 -15.61
C LYS A 2 -8.28 -12.38 -15.60
N PRO A 3 -9.49 -12.37 -16.22
CA PRO A 3 -10.40 -11.23 -16.14
C PRO A 3 -10.75 -10.82 -14.70
N ARG A 4 -10.89 -11.79 -13.80
CA ARG A 4 -11.07 -11.56 -12.35
C ARG A 4 -9.95 -10.71 -11.75
N ASP A 5 -8.69 -10.99 -12.10
CA ASP A 5 -7.52 -10.26 -11.57
C ASP A 5 -7.57 -8.79 -12.00
N VAL A 6 -7.96 -8.52 -13.24
CA VAL A 6 -8.11 -7.16 -13.77
C VAL A 6 -9.25 -6.44 -13.04
N GLY A 7 -10.39 -7.10 -12.85
CA GLY A 7 -11.52 -6.54 -12.10
C GLY A 7 -11.15 -6.18 -10.66
N LEU A 8 -10.41 -7.06 -9.97
CA LEU A 8 -9.91 -6.80 -8.63
C LEU A 8 -8.86 -5.68 -8.62
N ALA A 9 -7.97 -5.62 -9.60
CA ALA A 9 -6.99 -4.54 -9.71
C ALA A 9 -7.68 -3.18 -9.84
N ILE A 10 -8.74 -3.09 -10.67
CA ILE A 10 -9.54 -1.85 -10.84
C ILE A 10 -10.22 -1.49 -9.52
N LEU A 11 -10.92 -2.43 -8.89
CA LEU A 11 -11.62 -2.21 -7.62
C LEU A 11 -10.67 -1.74 -6.51
N LEU A 12 -9.54 -2.44 -6.33
CA LEU A 12 -8.57 -2.12 -5.30
C LEU A 12 -7.86 -0.79 -5.58
N THR A 13 -7.62 -0.45 -6.85
CA THR A 13 -7.11 0.87 -7.23
C THR A 13 -8.11 1.96 -6.86
N ALA A 14 -9.40 1.77 -7.17
CA ALA A 14 -10.43 2.72 -6.81
C ALA A 14 -10.52 2.92 -5.28
N LEU A 15 -10.47 1.83 -4.51
CA LEU A 15 -10.45 1.90 -3.05
C LEU A 15 -9.19 2.58 -2.50
N ALA A 16 -8.01 2.33 -3.10
CA ALA A 16 -6.76 2.97 -2.70
C ALA A 16 -6.80 4.50 -2.83
N LEU A 17 -7.63 5.02 -3.74
CA LEU A 17 -7.87 6.44 -3.92
C LEU A 17 -9.02 6.95 -3.05
N VAL A 18 -10.16 6.26 -3.05
CA VAL A 18 -11.37 6.69 -2.34
C VAL A 18 -11.14 6.79 -0.84
N ILE A 19 -10.42 5.84 -0.23
CA ILE A 19 -10.17 5.86 1.22
C ILE A 19 -9.50 7.18 1.67
N PRO A 20 -8.31 7.54 1.16
CA PRO A 20 -7.64 8.77 1.58
C PRO A 20 -8.28 10.06 1.07
N LEU A 21 -9.06 10.03 -0.01
CA LEU A 21 -9.73 11.22 -0.55
C LEU A 21 -11.07 11.51 0.14
N ALA A 22 -11.84 10.49 0.52
CA ALA A 22 -13.16 10.64 1.13
C ALA A 22 -13.10 10.60 2.66
N PHE A 23 -12.26 9.76 3.26
CA PHE A 23 -12.21 9.53 4.71
C PHE A 23 -11.19 10.47 5.39
N THR A 24 -11.26 11.76 5.07
CA THR A 24 -10.31 12.76 5.57
C THR A 24 -10.36 12.95 7.10
N PHE A 25 -11.45 12.54 7.75
CA PHE A 25 -11.58 12.51 9.21
C PHE A 25 -10.69 11.45 9.88
N LEU A 26 -10.15 10.50 9.13
CA LEU A 26 -9.15 9.50 9.58
C LEU A 26 -7.72 9.88 9.18
N ARG A 27 -7.52 11.10 8.66
CA ARG A 27 -6.24 11.53 8.10
C ARG A 27 -5.39 12.26 9.12
N VAL A 28 -4.14 11.82 9.25
CA VAL A 28 -3.06 12.50 9.95
C VAL A 28 -2.22 13.27 8.94
N VAL A 29 -1.95 14.54 9.22
CA VAL A 29 -1.17 15.44 8.35
C VAL A 29 -0.07 16.10 9.17
N ILE A 30 1.18 15.72 8.88
CA ILE A 30 2.39 16.34 9.44
C ILE A 30 3.37 16.50 8.26
N PRO A 31 3.33 17.62 7.52
CA PRO A 31 3.99 17.71 6.22
C PRO A 31 5.50 17.37 6.27
N PRO A 32 6.03 16.64 5.27
CA PRO A 32 5.34 16.11 4.07
C PRO A 32 4.61 14.79 4.28
N PHE A 33 4.58 14.27 5.51
CA PHE A 33 3.86 13.05 5.82
C PHE A 33 2.35 13.29 5.85
N THR A 34 1.64 12.42 5.14
CA THR A 34 0.20 12.27 5.18
C THR A 34 -0.11 10.79 5.23
N ALA A 35 -1.07 10.42 6.07
CA ALA A 35 -1.57 9.07 6.21
C ALA A 35 -3.06 9.11 6.52
N THR A 36 -3.85 8.31 5.83
CA THR A 36 -5.25 8.06 6.20
C THR A 36 -5.35 6.62 6.64
N LEU A 37 -5.96 6.37 7.79
CA LEU A 37 -6.13 5.00 8.28
C LEU A 37 -6.78 4.11 7.20
N ALA A 38 -6.26 2.90 7.04
CA ALA A 38 -6.64 1.91 6.03
C ALA A 38 -6.28 2.25 4.57
N SER A 39 -5.54 3.33 4.29
CA SER A 39 -5.21 3.71 2.90
C SER A 39 -4.35 2.67 2.16
N HIS A 40 -3.52 1.91 2.86
CA HIS A 40 -2.71 0.85 2.26
C HIS A 40 -3.43 -0.49 2.15
N VAL A 41 -4.58 -0.67 2.81
CA VAL A 41 -5.29 -1.96 2.83
C VAL A 41 -5.58 -2.48 1.43
N PRO A 42 -6.04 -1.66 0.44
CA PRO A 42 -6.26 -2.16 -0.91
C PRO A 42 -4.97 -2.64 -1.61
N SER A 43 -3.86 -1.91 -1.43
CA SER A 43 -2.54 -2.31 -1.95
C SER A 43 -2.01 -3.58 -1.27
N MET A 44 -2.24 -3.74 0.03
CA MET A 44 -1.85 -4.94 0.77
C MET A 44 -2.73 -6.14 0.43
N LEU A 45 -4.02 -5.95 0.13
CA LEU A 45 -4.88 -7.03 -0.36
C LEU A 45 -4.44 -7.51 -1.75
N ALA A 46 -3.95 -6.59 -2.60
CA ALA A 46 -3.44 -6.92 -3.92
C ALA A 46 -2.24 -7.89 -3.90
N VAL A 47 -1.44 -7.88 -2.83
CA VAL A 47 -0.31 -8.79 -2.58
C VAL A 47 -0.75 -10.25 -2.67
N PHE A 48 -1.90 -10.57 -2.07
CA PHE A 48 -2.42 -11.93 -2.01
C PHE A 48 -2.99 -12.40 -3.34
N ILE A 49 -3.38 -11.48 -4.24
CA ILE A 49 -3.96 -11.84 -5.54
C ILE A 49 -2.86 -12.28 -6.52
N SER A 50 -1.93 -11.38 -6.88
CA SER A 50 -0.81 -11.70 -7.78
C SER A 50 0.23 -10.56 -7.80
N PRO A 51 1.48 -10.78 -8.30
CA PRO A 51 2.46 -9.70 -8.41
C PRO A 51 1.98 -8.61 -9.37
N ALA A 52 1.35 -9.03 -10.47
CA ALA A 52 0.85 -8.13 -11.48
C ALA A 52 -0.28 -7.23 -10.93
N VAL A 53 -1.19 -7.79 -10.11
CA VAL A 53 -2.25 -7.01 -9.47
C VAL A 53 -1.69 -6.02 -8.45
N ALA A 54 -0.71 -6.43 -7.63
CA ALA A 54 -0.02 -5.52 -6.71
C ALA A 54 0.66 -4.34 -7.45
N VAL A 55 1.34 -4.62 -8.56
CA VAL A 55 1.95 -3.60 -9.40
C VAL A 55 0.90 -2.67 -10.01
N LEU A 56 -0.19 -3.21 -10.56
CA LEU A 56 -1.25 -2.42 -11.18
C LEU A 56 -1.93 -1.49 -10.18
N VAL A 57 -2.19 -1.95 -8.95
CA VAL A 57 -2.75 -1.10 -7.88
C VAL A 57 -1.76 -0.01 -7.48
N GLY A 58 -0.46 -0.33 -7.39
CA GLY A 58 0.59 0.66 -7.16
C GLY A 58 0.65 1.74 -8.25
N VAL A 59 0.64 1.34 -9.53
CA VAL A 59 0.64 2.26 -10.67
C VAL A 59 -0.62 3.11 -10.69
N GLY A 60 -1.79 2.49 -10.55
CA GLY A 60 -3.08 3.18 -10.58
C GLY A 60 -3.22 4.20 -9.46
N SER A 61 -2.82 3.83 -8.23
CA SER A 61 -2.82 4.77 -7.10
C SER A 61 -1.84 5.92 -7.30
N THR A 62 -0.63 5.65 -7.80
CA THR A 62 0.37 6.68 -8.14
C THR A 62 -0.19 7.72 -9.12
N LEU A 63 -0.79 7.26 -10.23
CA LEU A 63 -1.38 8.13 -11.23
C LEU A 63 -2.58 8.91 -10.67
N GLY A 64 -3.44 8.25 -9.89
CA GLY A 64 -4.58 8.91 -9.26
C GLY A 64 -4.16 9.99 -8.27
N PHE A 65 -3.15 9.74 -7.42
CA PHE A 65 -2.63 10.76 -6.50
C PHE A 65 -1.90 11.89 -7.21
N LEU A 66 -1.24 11.62 -8.33
CA LEU A 66 -0.61 12.68 -9.13
C LEU A 66 -1.65 13.72 -9.57
N VAL A 67 -2.82 13.24 -10.02
CA VAL A 67 -3.94 14.12 -10.41
C VAL A 67 -4.60 14.76 -9.20
N ALA A 68 -4.83 14.00 -8.12
CA ALA A 68 -5.67 14.46 -7.01
C ALA A 68 -4.94 15.30 -5.95
N THR A 69 -3.64 15.08 -5.74
CA THR A 69 -2.90 15.60 -4.57
C THR A 69 -1.55 16.22 -4.92
N GLY A 70 -1.03 15.97 -6.11
CA GLY A 70 0.24 16.50 -6.59
C GLY A 70 1.43 15.55 -6.44
N PRO A 71 2.63 15.99 -6.87
CA PRO A 71 3.75 15.10 -7.19
C PRO A 71 4.43 14.47 -5.96
N VAL A 72 4.43 15.13 -4.79
CA VAL A 72 5.08 14.59 -3.58
C VAL A 72 4.37 13.34 -3.08
N VAL A 73 3.03 13.40 -2.98
CA VAL A 73 2.22 12.25 -2.55
C VAL A 73 2.23 11.16 -3.61
N ALA A 74 2.19 11.52 -4.90
CA ALA A 74 2.33 10.57 -5.99
C ALA A 74 3.66 9.81 -5.96
N ALA A 75 4.78 10.51 -5.74
CA ALA A 75 6.10 9.90 -5.64
C ALA A 75 6.21 8.93 -4.46
N ARG A 76 5.57 9.26 -3.32
CA ARG A 76 5.44 8.34 -2.18
C ARG A 76 4.60 7.12 -2.54
N ALA A 77 3.43 7.30 -3.16
CA ALA A 77 2.58 6.21 -3.64
C ALA A 77 3.29 5.30 -4.66
N ALA A 78 4.22 5.82 -5.45
CA ALA A 78 5.01 5.02 -6.40
C ALA A 78 5.85 3.93 -5.71
N THR A 79 6.22 4.12 -4.43
CA THR A 79 6.92 3.10 -3.64
C THR A 79 6.08 1.83 -3.46
N HIS A 80 4.74 1.93 -3.55
CA HIS A 80 3.82 0.80 -3.45
C HIS A 80 4.00 -0.22 -4.56
N ILE A 81 4.49 0.22 -5.72
CA ILE A 81 4.81 -0.67 -6.84
C ILE A 81 5.92 -1.64 -6.41
N VAL A 82 6.98 -1.11 -5.79
CA VAL A 82 8.17 -1.88 -5.40
C VAL A 82 7.85 -2.80 -4.23
N TRP A 83 7.33 -2.25 -3.13
CA TRP A 83 7.07 -3.08 -1.95
C TRP A 83 5.91 -4.05 -2.19
N GLY A 84 4.90 -3.66 -2.96
CA GLY A 84 3.77 -4.51 -3.32
C GLY A 84 4.19 -5.70 -4.16
N TYR A 85 5.02 -5.48 -5.19
CA TYR A 85 5.60 -6.56 -5.98
C TYR A 85 6.42 -7.52 -5.10
N MET A 86 7.35 -6.98 -4.30
CA MET A 86 8.23 -7.76 -3.43
C MET A 86 7.42 -8.60 -2.44
N SER A 87 6.50 -7.99 -1.70
CA SER A 87 5.64 -8.65 -0.72
C SER A 87 4.84 -9.78 -1.37
N ALA A 88 4.30 -9.52 -2.56
CA ALA A 88 3.55 -10.52 -3.29
C ALA A 88 4.43 -11.71 -3.66
N VAL A 89 5.68 -11.47 -4.10
CA VAL A 89 6.63 -12.53 -4.45
C VAL A 89 7.00 -13.36 -3.23
N LEU A 90 7.23 -12.73 -2.09
CA LEU A 90 7.50 -13.42 -0.83
C LEU A 90 6.33 -14.31 -0.41
N TYR A 91 5.10 -13.80 -0.48
CA TYR A 91 3.89 -14.58 -0.17
C TYR A 91 3.81 -15.87 -1.01
N ARG A 92 3.99 -15.76 -2.34
CA ARG A 92 4.02 -16.91 -3.26
C ARG A 92 5.20 -17.87 -3.05
N ARG A 93 6.25 -17.44 -2.35
CA ARG A 93 7.37 -18.32 -1.92
C ARG A 93 7.04 -19.07 -0.62
N GLY A 94 5.82 -18.97 -0.12
CA GLY A 94 5.34 -19.66 1.08
C GLY A 94 5.57 -18.86 2.37
N TRP A 95 5.95 -17.58 2.30
CA TRP A 95 6.02 -16.75 3.49
C TRP A 95 4.60 -16.56 4.05
N PRO A 96 4.41 -16.64 5.39
CA PRO A 96 3.11 -16.38 5.96
C PRO A 96 2.70 -14.92 5.68
N ALA A 97 1.39 -14.68 5.54
CA ALA A 97 0.85 -13.39 5.12
C ALA A 97 1.39 -12.20 5.93
N TRP A 98 1.47 -12.35 7.26
CA TRP A 98 2.01 -11.31 8.15
C TRP A 98 3.50 -11.02 7.86
N ALA A 99 4.31 -12.03 7.55
CA ALA A 99 5.74 -11.85 7.31
C ALA A 99 6.00 -11.22 5.93
N ALA A 100 5.22 -11.62 4.93
CA ALA A 100 5.28 -11.03 3.60
C ALA A 100 4.93 -9.53 3.63
N LEU A 101 3.91 -9.15 4.40
CA LEU A 101 3.55 -7.73 4.60
C LEU A 101 4.57 -7.01 5.48
N LEU A 102 5.03 -7.62 6.58
CA LEU A 102 6.04 -7.00 7.46
C LEU A 102 7.35 -6.71 6.71
N ALA A 103 7.78 -7.59 5.81
CA ALA A 103 8.95 -7.37 4.98
C ALA A 103 8.83 -6.11 4.09
N ALA A 104 7.61 -5.73 3.69
CA ALA A 104 7.34 -4.55 2.87
C ALA A 104 7.63 -3.23 3.60
N VAL A 105 7.62 -3.22 4.93
CA VAL A 105 7.90 -2.04 5.75
C VAL A 105 9.23 -1.39 5.38
N VAL A 106 10.27 -2.20 5.14
CA VAL A 106 11.62 -1.70 4.86
C VAL A 106 11.66 -0.88 3.56
N PRO A 107 11.31 -1.43 2.37
CA PRO A 107 11.29 -0.63 1.15
C PRO A 107 10.20 0.44 1.15
N HIS A 108 9.14 0.30 1.94
CA HIS A 108 8.10 1.32 2.05
C HIS A 108 8.58 2.56 2.80
N ALA A 109 9.01 2.40 4.06
CA ALA A 109 9.47 3.52 4.89
C ALA A 109 10.73 4.17 4.32
N LEU A 110 11.70 3.37 3.86
CA LEU A 110 12.92 3.90 3.23
C LEU A 110 12.60 4.53 1.88
N GLY A 111 11.77 3.90 1.06
CA GLY A 111 11.36 4.45 -0.23
C GLY A 111 10.69 5.81 -0.06
N GLU A 112 9.72 5.91 0.84
CA GLU A 112 9.02 7.18 1.07
C GLU A 112 9.93 8.26 1.68
N ALA A 113 10.84 7.89 2.59
CA ALA A 113 11.83 8.84 3.11
C ALA A 113 12.76 9.36 1.99
N LEU A 114 13.23 8.48 1.11
CA LEU A 114 14.14 8.86 0.03
C LEU A 114 13.45 9.68 -1.06
N VAL A 115 12.22 9.33 -1.45
CA VAL A 115 11.53 10.02 -2.56
C VAL A 115 11.15 11.46 -2.23
N VAL A 116 11.06 11.84 -0.95
CA VAL A 116 10.77 13.23 -0.57
C VAL A 116 12.00 14.13 -0.61
N VAL A 117 13.22 13.60 -0.50
CA VAL A 117 14.46 14.42 -0.47
C VAL A 117 14.62 15.29 -1.74
N PRO A 118 14.41 14.78 -2.97
CA PRO A 118 14.49 15.60 -4.19
C PRO A 118 13.47 16.75 -4.26
N PHE A 119 12.42 16.73 -3.44
CA PHE A 119 11.43 17.81 -3.34
C PHE A 119 11.84 18.92 -2.34
N GLY A 120 13.06 18.87 -1.81
CA GLY A 120 13.62 19.91 -0.93
C GLY A 120 13.37 19.70 0.56
N TYR A 121 12.88 18.53 0.97
CA TYR A 121 12.72 18.20 2.39
C TYR A 121 14.05 17.74 2.99
N ASP A 122 14.39 18.28 4.17
CA ASP A 122 15.59 17.90 4.92
C ASP A 122 15.55 16.46 5.43
N LEU A 123 16.70 15.95 5.88
CA LEU A 123 16.84 14.56 6.35
C LEU A 123 16.01 14.26 7.61
N TYR A 124 15.69 15.26 8.43
CA TYR A 124 14.84 15.06 9.59
C TYR A 124 13.39 14.84 9.15
N ARG A 125 12.86 15.68 8.26
CA ARG A 125 11.52 15.51 7.69
C ARG A 125 11.42 14.23 6.87
N ALA A 126 12.44 13.90 6.09
CA ALA A 126 12.49 12.68 5.30
C ALA A 126 12.56 11.42 6.18
N GLY A 127 13.55 11.33 7.06
CA GLY A 127 13.80 10.12 7.85
C GLY A 127 12.84 9.95 9.02
N VAL A 128 12.63 11.02 9.82
CA VAL A 128 11.82 10.95 11.03
C VAL A 128 10.34 11.14 10.70
N VAL A 129 9.97 12.25 10.06
CA VAL A 129 8.55 12.56 9.86
C VAL A 129 7.91 11.60 8.86
N VAL A 130 8.53 11.41 7.69
CA VAL A 130 8.01 10.46 6.68
C VAL A 130 8.40 9.03 7.03
N GLY A 131 9.69 8.71 7.16
CA GLY A 131 10.13 7.32 7.37
C GLY A 131 9.48 6.64 8.59
N VAL A 132 9.54 7.27 9.78
CA VAL A 132 8.92 6.69 10.99
C VAL A 132 7.39 6.77 10.93
N GLY A 133 6.83 7.86 10.38
CA GLY A 133 5.38 7.96 10.16
C GLY A 133 4.85 6.83 9.29
N THR A 134 5.53 6.53 8.20
CA THR A 134 5.20 5.47 7.23
C THR A 134 5.38 4.08 7.83
N LEU A 135 6.42 3.87 8.64
CA LEU A 135 6.58 2.63 9.43
C LEU A 135 5.33 2.38 10.30
N LEU A 136 4.96 3.35 11.15
CA LEU A 136 3.83 3.21 12.07
C LEU A 136 2.51 3.01 11.31
N HIS A 137 2.27 3.83 10.29
CA HIS A 137 1.08 3.75 9.45
C HIS A 137 0.96 2.40 8.74
N HIS A 138 2.05 1.89 8.16
CA HIS A 138 2.06 0.58 7.52
C HIS A 138 1.75 -0.54 8.51
N LEU A 139 2.27 -0.50 9.74
CA LEU A 139 1.99 -1.53 10.75
C LEU A 139 0.50 -1.55 11.14
N VAL A 140 -0.12 -0.37 11.27
CA VAL A 140 -1.56 -0.28 11.55
C VAL A 140 -2.37 -0.83 10.39
N ASP A 141 -2.09 -0.40 9.16
CA ASP A 141 -2.80 -0.89 7.96
C ASP A 141 -2.54 -2.38 7.69
N MET A 142 -1.37 -2.91 8.08
CA MET A 142 -1.08 -4.34 8.05
C MET A 142 -2.01 -5.09 9.00
N GLY A 143 -2.19 -4.60 10.23
CA GLY A 143 -3.12 -5.17 11.20
C GLY A 143 -4.55 -5.21 10.65
N ILE A 144 -5.01 -4.10 10.06
CA ILE A 144 -6.34 -4.02 9.43
C ILE A 144 -6.44 -5.02 8.27
N THR A 145 -5.43 -5.08 7.41
CA THR A 145 -5.39 -6.02 6.28
C THR A 145 -5.52 -7.46 6.74
N LEU A 146 -4.76 -7.87 7.76
CA LEU A 146 -4.80 -9.24 8.29
C LEU A 146 -6.18 -9.57 8.87
N ALA A 147 -6.82 -8.61 9.56
CA ALA A 147 -8.19 -8.76 10.03
C ALA A 147 -9.19 -8.92 8.87
N VAL A 148 -9.08 -8.10 7.82
CA VAL A 148 -9.91 -8.21 6.61
C VAL A 148 -9.72 -9.56 5.93
N VAL A 149 -8.48 -10.04 5.78
CA VAL A 149 -8.19 -11.37 5.22
C VAL A 149 -8.83 -12.49 6.05
N ALA A 150 -8.79 -12.40 7.38
CA ALA A 150 -9.44 -13.37 8.26
C ALA A 150 -10.96 -13.38 8.07
N LEU A 151 -11.60 -12.21 7.99
CA LEU A 151 -13.04 -12.08 7.76
C LEU A 151 -13.45 -12.63 6.39
N LEU A 152 -12.67 -12.34 5.33
CA LEU A 152 -12.94 -12.86 3.99
C LEU A 152 -12.84 -14.40 3.94
N ARG A 153 -11.88 -14.99 4.67
CA ARG A 153 -11.77 -16.44 4.82
C ARG A 153 -12.98 -17.03 5.54
N GLN A 154 -13.43 -16.40 6.62
CA GLN A 154 -14.63 -16.81 7.36
C GLN A 154 -15.88 -16.75 6.47
N ALA A 155 -15.99 -15.72 5.63
CA ALA A 155 -17.07 -15.56 4.66
C ALA A 155 -16.92 -16.44 3.40
N ARG A 156 -15.86 -17.26 3.31
CA ARG A 156 -15.53 -18.09 2.13
C ARG A 156 -15.41 -17.29 0.83
N ILE A 157 -14.97 -16.03 0.91
CA ILE A 157 -14.70 -15.18 -0.25
C ILE A 157 -13.22 -15.39 -0.64
N PRO A 158 -12.93 -16.03 -1.78
CA PRO A 158 -11.56 -16.28 -2.19
C PRO A 158 -10.90 -14.98 -2.65
N LEU A 159 -9.77 -14.61 -2.02
CA LEU A 159 -8.85 -13.58 -2.52
C LEU A 159 -7.89 -14.16 -3.56
N THR A 160 -7.45 -15.41 -3.35
CA THR A 160 -6.53 -16.13 -4.23
C THR A 160 -7.25 -17.30 -4.88
N ASP A 161 -6.77 -17.77 -6.02
CA ASP A 161 -7.30 -18.97 -6.70
C ASP A 161 -6.83 -20.28 -6.03
N GLY A 162 -6.59 -20.28 -4.72
CA GLY A 162 -6.17 -21.47 -3.97
C GLY A 162 -4.66 -21.72 -3.92
N ARG A 163 -3.82 -20.72 -4.23
CA ARG A 163 -2.38 -20.76 -3.93
C ARG A 163 -2.06 -19.91 -2.69
N PRO A 164 -1.17 -20.37 -1.80
CA PRO A 164 -0.54 -19.50 -0.83
C PRO A 164 0.35 -18.46 -1.52
#